data_AF-A0A2V6F6V0-F1
#
_entry.id   AF-A0A2V6F6V0-F1
#
_cell.length_a   1.000
_cell.length_b   1.000
_cell.length_c   1.000
_cell.angle_alpha   90.00
_cell.angle_beta   90.00
_cell.angle_gamma   90.00
#
_symmetry.space_group_name_H-M   'P 1'
#
loop_
_entity.id
_entity.type
_entity.pdbx_description
1 polymer ?
#
loop_
_entity_poly.entity_id
_entity_poly.type
_entity_poly.pdbx_seq_one_letter_code
_entity_poly.pdbx_strand_id
1 'polypeptide(L)'
;MCVEADKLSSFTNSTYVFLNPIIITAHLQPARSTFDKIKDEQFVSATESGMQEQLMEVDAIAANAGKASFENTVVALERTGQLLDRVQRTFSNLNAADTNPTRQKIETELAPKLSAHHDAILLNSKLFARVQELYSNREKLGLDPESAYLLERYYKDFVRAGAKLSDPDKEKLKK
;
A
#
# COMPACT_ATOMS: atom_id res chain seq x y z
N MET A 1 26.88 36.46 34.96
CA MET A 1 25.65 36.29 35.76
C MET A 1 24.50 36.41 34.78
N CYS A 2 24.04 35.28 34.23
CA CYS A 2 22.83 34.55 34.68
C CYS A 2 21.58 35.43 34.40
N VAL A 3 20.58 35.00 33.63
CA VAL A 3 19.69 33.87 33.95
C VAL A 3 18.82 33.47 32.74
N GLU A 4 18.71 32.16 32.51
CA GLU A 4 17.64 31.32 31.93
C GLU A 4 16.99 31.65 30.57
N ALA A 5 17.35 30.86 29.55
CA ALA A 5 16.45 30.41 28.50
C ALA A 5 16.19 28.91 28.70
N ASP A 6 15.18 28.65 29.53
CA ASP A 6 14.65 27.35 29.88
C ASP A 6 13.87 26.74 28.69
N LYS A 7 13.93 25.41 28.57
CA LYS A 7 13.04 24.53 27.78
C LYS A 7 13.16 24.58 26.26
N LEU A 8 13.92 23.63 25.68
CA LEU A 8 13.59 22.89 24.45
C LEU A 8 14.68 21.84 24.14
N SER A 9 14.93 20.89 25.05
CA SER A 9 15.94 19.83 24.86
C SER A 9 15.33 18.42 24.72
N SER A 10 14.15 18.30 24.11
CA SER A 10 13.48 16.99 23.98
C SER A 10 12.77 16.79 22.64
N PHE A 11 13.39 17.15 21.51
CA PHE A 11 12.92 16.77 20.18
C PHE A 11 14.09 16.53 19.22
N THR A 12 14.92 15.54 19.51
CA THR A 12 15.86 15.00 18.51
C THR A 12 15.92 13.49 18.62
N ASN A 13 14.89 12.82 18.11
CA ASN A 13 15.02 11.42 17.71
C ASN A 13 14.03 11.09 16.59
N SER A 14 14.25 11.66 15.41
CA SER A 14 13.58 11.20 14.17
C SER A 14 14.39 11.61 12.93
N THR A 15 15.62 11.13 12.84
CA THR A 15 16.51 11.36 11.68
C THR A 15 17.30 10.10 11.33
N TYR A 16 16.63 8.95 11.31
CA TYR A 16 17.11 7.75 10.60
C TYR A 16 16.31 7.54 9.31
N VAL A 17 16.24 8.59 8.48
CA VAL A 17 15.88 8.52 7.06
C VAL A 17 17.17 8.74 6.25
N PHE A 18 18.23 8.02 6.59
CA PHE A 18 19.49 8.08 5.84
C PHE A 18 19.39 7.13 4.64
N LEU A 19 19.02 7.68 3.49
CA LEU A 19 19.14 7.11 2.13
C LEU A 19 18.83 5.61 2.02
N ASN A 20 17.55 5.25 2.04
CA ASN A 20 17.14 3.96 1.50
C ASN A 20 16.98 4.08 -0.03
N PRO A 21 17.84 3.43 -0.84
CA PRO A 21 17.75 3.49 -2.30
C PRO A 21 16.44 2.87 -2.83
N ILE A 22 15.77 2.01 -2.04
CA ILE A 22 14.44 1.50 -2.36
C ILE A 22 13.38 2.62 -2.24
N ILE A 23 13.57 3.59 -1.34
CA ILE A 23 12.59 4.66 -1.09
C ILE A 23 12.76 5.81 -2.10
N ILE A 24 13.98 6.10 -2.54
CA ILE A 24 14.24 7.21 -3.46
C ILE A 24 13.78 6.83 -4.87
N THR A 25 12.80 7.56 -5.42
CA THR A 25 12.42 7.48 -6.84
C THR A 25 13.62 7.96 -7.66
N ALA A 26 14.43 7.01 -8.09
CA ALA A 26 15.55 7.31 -8.95
C ALA A 26 14.99 7.87 -10.26
N HIS A 27 15.18 9.18 -10.49
CA HIS A 27 15.08 9.82 -11.82
C HIS A 27 16.18 9.30 -12.77
N LEU A 28 16.66 8.07 -12.57
CA LEU A 28 17.71 7.46 -13.36
C LEU A 28 17.08 6.91 -14.63
N GLN A 29 17.81 7.03 -15.74
CA GLN A 29 17.51 6.33 -16.99
C GLN A 29 17.05 4.89 -16.71
N PRO A 30 16.09 4.35 -17.47
CA PRO A 30 15.38 3.09 -17.18
C PRO A 30 16.23 1.80 -17.24
N ALA A 31 17.55 1.85 -16.98
CA ALA A 31 18.45 0.70 -17.17
C ALA A 31 19.55 0.53 -16.11
N ARG A 32 19.57 1.28 -15.01
CA ARG A 32 20.54 1.02 -13.92
C ARG A 32 19.83 0.84 -12.59
N SER A 33 19.34 -0.37 -12.38
CA SER A 33 18.91 -0.82 -11.06
C SER A 33 20.09 -0.73 -10.10
N THR A 34 19.97 0.06 -9.04
CA THR A 34 20.99 0.19 -7.98
C THR A 34 20.98 -1.03 -7.05
N PHE A 35 20.84 -2.25 -7.60
CA PHE A 35 20.80 -3.49 -6.81
C PHE A 35 22.08 -3.64 -5.96
N ASP A 36 23.20 -3.10 -6.43
CA ASP A 36 24.48 -3.03 -5.72
C ASP A 36 24.41 -2.28 -4.37
N LYS A 37 23.41 -1.42 -4.19
CA LYS A 37 23.21 -0.62 -2.98
C LYS A 37 22.12 -1.14 -2.06
N ILE A 38 21.35 -2.14 -2.49
CA ILE A 38 20.25 -2.70 -1.73
C ILE A 38 20.79 -3.77 -0.80
N LYS A 39 20.54 -3.61 0.50
CA LYS A 39 20.91 -4.60 1.50
C LYS A 39 19.66 -5.36 1.95
N ASP A 40 19.80 -6.67 2.19
CA ASP A 40 18.68 -7.52 2.55
C ASP A 40 17.96 -7.01 3.83
N GLU A 41 18.70 -6.42 4.78
CA GLU A 41 18.14 -5.90 6.04
C GLU A 41 17.19 -4.70 5.83
N GLN A 42 17.23 -4.05 4.67
CA GLN A 42 16.38 -2.91 4.36
C GLN A 42 14.97 -3.31 3.90
N PHE A 43 14.74 -4.57 3.50
CA PHE A 43 13.46 -4.98 2.93
C PHE A 43 12.32 -4.96 3.94
N VAL A 44 12.56 -5.36 5.18
CA VAL A 44 11.50 -5.37 6.22
C VAL A 44 11.01 -3.94 6.47
N SER A 45 11.92 -3.04 6.84
CA SER A 45 11.56 -1.64 7.13
C SER A 45 10.97 -0.90 5.94
N ALA A 46 11.46 -1.17 4.72
CA ALA A 46 10.92 -0.55 3.50
C ALA A 46 9.53 -1.07 3.16
N THR A 47 9.28 -2.37 3.36
CA THR A 47 7.95 -2.98 3.16
C THR A 47 6.95 -2.41 4.17
N GLU A 48 7.32 -2.34 5.45
CA GLU A 48 6.47 -1.77 6.50
C GLU A 48 6.13 -0.30 6.24
N SER A 49 7.12 0.49 5.82
CA SER A 49 6.90 1.89 5.43
C SER A 49 5.95 2.00 4.23
N GLY A 50 6.13 1.15 3.22
CA GLY A 50 5.25 1.11 2.04
C GLY A 50 3.81 0.68 2.38
N MET A 51 3.63 -0.27 3.28
CA MET A 51 2.30 -0.68 3.77
C MET A 51 1.62 0.48 4.51
N GLN A 52 2.34 1.16 5.41
CA GLN A 52 1.80 2.29 6.15
C GLN A 52 1.40 3.44 5.22
N GLU A 53 2.26 3.80 4.26
CA GLU A 53 1.97 4.83 3.27
C GLU A 53 0.72 4.48 2.45
N GLN A 54 0.63 3.24 1.95
CA GLN A 54 -0.53 2.80 1.18
C GLN A 54 -1.83 2.84 1.99
N LEU A 55 -1.80 2.41 3.26
CA LEU A 55 -2.99 2.48 4.12
C LEU A 55 -3.46 3.93 4.30
N MET A 56 -2.54 4.88 4.48
CA MET A 56 -2.88 6.31 4.56
C MET A 56 -3.52 6.84 3.28
N GLU A 57 -2.99 6.45 2.11
CA GLU A 57 -3.56 6.83 0.81
C GLU A 57 -4.96 6.25 0.62
N VAL A 58 -5.14 4.97 0.97
CA VAL A 58 -6.43 4.27 0.89
C VAL A 58 -7.45 4.89 1.84
N ASP A 59 -7.05 5.23 3.06
CA ASP A 59 -7.92 5.88 4.03
C ASP A 59 -8.35 7.27 3.56
N ALA A 60 -7.47 8.02 2.90
CA ALA A 60 -7.81 9.31 2.30
C ALA A 60 -8.86 9.15 1.18
N ILE A 61 -8.78 8.09 0.37
CA ILE A 61 -9.79 7.76 -0.66
C ILE A 61 -11.11 7.40 0.02
N ALA A 62 -11.08 6.54 1.02
CA ALA A 62 -12.26 6.08 1.75
C ALA A 62 -12.97 7.22 2.51
N ALA A 63 -12.21 8.20 3.01
CA ALA A 63 -12.70 9.36 3.74
C ALA A 63 -13.07 10.56 2.85
N ASN A 64 -12.89 10.47 1.53
CA ASN A 64 -13.19 11.57 0.63
C ASN A 64 -14.69 11.94 0.67
N ALA A 65 -15.00 13.16 1.11
CA ALA A 65 -16.38 13.64 1.26
C ALA A 65 -17.11 13.88 -0.08
N GLY A 66 -16.38 13.95 -1.20
CA GLY A 66 -16.97 14.07 -2.52
C GLY A 66 -17.66 12.77 -2.95
N LYS A 67 -18.70 12.92 -3.80
CA LYS A 67 -19.39 11.79 -4.44
C LYS A 67 -18.37 10.85 -5.12
N ALA A 68 -18.57 9.54 -5.01
CA ALA A 68 -17.70 8.58 -5.66
C ALA A 68 -17.69 8.82 -7.18
N SER A 69 -16.49 8.94 -7.75
CA SER A 69 -16.22 8.96 -9.19
C SER A 69 -15.16 7.92 -9.52
N PHE A 70 -15.08 7.53 -10.78
CA PHE A 70 -14.07 6.56 -11.23
C PHE A 70 -12.65 7.07 -10.90
N GLU A 71 -12.40 8.36 -11.09
CA GLU A 71 -11.13 9.03 -10.86
C GLU A 71 -10.76 9.09 -9.38
N ASN A 72 -11.70 9.50 -8.52
CA ASN A 72 -11.43 9.67 -7.09
C ASN A 72 -11.48 8.38 -6.27
N THR A 73 -11.85 7.26 -6.89
CA THR A 73 -11.95 5.96 -6.22
C THR A 73 -11.09 4.91 -6.92
N VAL A 74 -11.41 4.51 -8.15
CA VAL A 74 -10.72 3.40 -8.83
C VAL A 74 -9.33 3.84 -9.31
N VAL A 75 -9.23 4.95 -10.02
CA VAL A 75 -7.93 5.47 -10.50
C VAL A 75 -7.06 5.90 -9.31
N ALA A 76 -7.66 6.46 -8.26
CA ALA A 76 -6.94 6.77 -7.04
C ALA A 76 -6.36 5.52 -6.38
N LEU A 77 -7.13 4.42 -6.30
CA LEU A 77 -6.66 3.14 -5.76
C LEU A 77 -5.48 2.55 -6.55
N GLU A 78 -5.58 2.56 -7.89
CA GLU A 78 -4.50 2.11 -8.79
C GLU A 78 -3.18 2.87 -8.60
N ARG A 79 -3.26 4.10 -8.09
CA ARG A 79 -2.08 4.94 -7.85
C ARG A 79 -1.46 4.73 -6.48
N THR A 80 -2.16 4.10 -5.54
CA THR A 80 -1.65 3.87 -4.18
C THR A 80 -0.53 2.84 -4.16
N GLY A 81 0.28 2.86 -3.09
CA GLY A 81 1.24 1.80 -2.78
C GLY A 81 2.44 1.73 -3.71
N GLN A 82 2.80 2.82 -4.39
CA GLN A 82 3.96 2.88 -5.29
C GLN A 82 5.26 2.45 -4.60
N LEU A 83 5.46 2.89 -3.35
CA LEU A 83 6.61 2.47 -2.56
C LEU A 83 6.59 0.96 -2.32
N LEU A 84 5.46 0.41 -1.86
CA LEU A 84 5.32 -1.01 -1.57
C LEU A 84 5.52 -1.87 -2.83
N ASP A 85 4.90 -1.52 -3.96
CA ASP A 85 5.05 -2.22 -5.24
C ASP A 85 6.52 -2.28 -5.68
N ARG A 86 7.25 -1.17 -5.60
CA ARG A 86 8.69 -1.14 -5.93
C ARG A 86 9.52 -2.03 -5.01
N VAL A 87 9.26 -2.01 -3.70
CA VAL A 87 9.96 -2.87 -2.72
C VAL A 87 9.68 -4.34 -3.05
N GLN A 88 8.41 -4.69 -3.24
CA GLN A 88 7.96 -6.05 -3.50
C GLN A 88 8.47 -6.60 -4.83
N ARG A 89 8.47 -5.81 -5.91
CA ARG A 89 9.05 -6.19 -7.21
C ARG A 89 10.54 -6.47 -7.11
N THR A 90 11.28 -5.63 -6.38
CA THR A 90 12.71 -5.80 -6.17
C THR A 90 12.99 -7.06 -5.34
N PHE A 91 12.27 -7.22 -4.22
CA PHE A 91 12.44 -8.36 -3.32
C PHE A 91 12.08 -9.68 -3.99
N SER A 92 10.92 -9.76 -4.65
CA SER A 92 10.48 -10.96 -5.35
C SER A 92 11.41 -11.35 -6.50
N ASN A 93 11.95 -10.38 -7.25
CA ASN A 93 12.94 -10.64 -8.29
C ASN A 93 14.21 -11.29 -7.70
N LEU A 94 14.76 -10.70 -6.64
CA LEU A 94 15.94 -11.22 -5.96
C LEU A 94 15.69 -12.59 -5.31
N ASN A 95 14.52 -12.78 -4.70
CA ASN A 95 14.16 -14.06 -4.08
C ASN A 95 13.92 -15.16 -5.12
N ALA A 96 13.45 -14.83 -6.32
CA ALA A 96 13.28 -15.80 -7.40
C ALA A 96 14.61 -16.15 -8.10
N ALA A 97 15.50 -15.18 -8.30
CA ALA A 97 16.72 -15.36 -9.08
C ALA A 97 17.96 -15.74 -8.26
N ASP A 98 18.04 -15.28 -7.01
CA ASP A 98 19.23 -15.36 -6.16
C ASP A 98 18.81 -15.45 -4.68
N THR A 99 18.00 -16.45 -4.32
CA THR A 99 17.55 -16.60 -2.93
C THR A 99 18.70 -16.92 -1.98
N ASN A 100 18.54 -16.57 -0.71
CA ASN A 100 19.46 -16.92 0.37
C ASN A 100 18.70 -17.11 1.69
N PRO A 101 19.31 -17.69 2.74
CA PRO A 101 18.64 -17.92 4.02
C PRO A 101 18.11 -16.65 4.71
N THR A 102 18.70 -15.48 4.45
CA THR A 102 18.21 -14.19 4.97
C THR A 102 16.92 -13.78 4.26
N ARG A 103 16.89 -13.83 2.93
CA ARG A 103 15.70 -13.51 2.11
C ARG A 103 14.52 -14.44 2.43
N GLN A 104 14.76 -15.73 2.62
CA GLN A 104 13.71 -16.68 3.01
C GLN A 104 13.11 -16.37 4.39
N LYS A 105 13.94 -15.95 5.35
CA LYS A 105 13.45 -15.49 6.67
C LYS A 105 12.62 -14.23 6.56
N ILE A 106 13.07 -13.25 5.76
CA ILE A 106 12.33 -12.02 5.49
C ILE A 106 10.98 -12.33 4.85
N GLU A 107 10.94 -13.21 3.85
CA GLU A 107 9.70 -13.64 3.19
C GLU A 107 8.71 -14.26 4.19
N THR A 108 9.22 -15.15 5.05
CA THR A 108 8.41 -15.79 6.11
C THR A 108 7.86 -14.77 7.11
N GLU A 109 8.64 -13.75 7.47
CA GLU A 109 8.22 -12.68 8.37
C GLU A 109 7.18 -11.74 7.72
N LEU A 110 7.38 -11.40 6.45
CA LEU A 110 6.54 -10.43 5.74
C LEU A 110 5.24 -11.03 5.22
N ALA A 111 5.20 -12.32 4.87
CA ALA A 111 4.02 -12.99 4.34
C ALA A 111 2.73 -12.73 5.16
N PRO A 112 2.69 -12.97 6.49
CA PRO A 112 1.49 -12.69 7.28
C PRO A 112 1.17 -11.19 7.37
N LYS A 113 2.18 -10.31 7.41
CA LYS A 113 1.99 -8.85 7.46
C LYS A 113 1.34 -8.34 6.17
N LEU A 114 1.82 -8.81 5.02
CA LEU A 114 1.28 -8.48 3.70
C LEU A 114 -0.14 -9.02 3.51
N SER A 115 -0.43 -10.23 4.00
CA SER A 115 -1.80 -10.77 4.00
C SER A 115 -2.74 -9.88 4.79
N ALA A 116 -2.37 -9.51 6.02
CA ALA A 116 -3.17 -8.63 6.87
C ALA A 116 -3.35 -7.23 6.25
N HIS A 117 -2.33 -6.70 5.59
CA HIS A 117 -2.39 -5.43 4.85
C HIS A 117 -3.40 -5.48 3.71
N HIS A 118 -3.36 -6.53 2.90
CA HIS A 118 -4.30 -6.72 1.80
C HIS A 118 -5.75 -6.87 2.31
N ASP A 119 -5.95 -7.63 3.39
CA ASP A 119 -7.25 -7.76 4.04
C ASP A 119 -7.75 -6.43 4.62
N ALA A 120 -6.87 -5.62 5.20
CA ALA A 120 -7.23 -4.30 5.72
C ALA A 120 -7.79 -3.39 4.61
N ILE A 121 -7.24 -3.46 3.40
CA ILE A 121 -7.72 -2.70 2.25
C ILE A 121 -9.04 -3.28 1.72
N LEU A 122 -9.10 -4.58 1.43
CA LEU A 122 -10.28 -5.19 0.81
C LEU A 122 -11.48 -5.33 1.74
N LEU A 123 -11.27 -5.39 3.05
CA LEU A 123 -12.36 -5.47 4.03
C LEU A 123 -12.82 -4.10 4.53
N ASN A 124 -12.20 -3.00 4.08
CA ASN A 124 -12.59 -1.64 4.43
C ASN A 124 -13.99 -1.31 3.89
N SER A 125 -14.98 -1.30 4.78
CA SER A 125 -16.39 -1.08 4.44
C SER A 125 -16.66 0.28 3.79
N LYS A 126 -15.93 1.34 4.18
CA LYS A 126 -16.10 2.69 3.60
C LYS A 126 -15.61 2.72 2.16
N LEU A 127 -14.44 2.13 1.91
CA LEU A 127 -13.89 2.02 0.57
C LEU A 127 -14.79 1.18 -0.34
N PHE A 128 -15.23 0.02 0.15
CA PHE A 128 -16.14 -0.85 -0.61
C PHE A 128 -17.45 -0.15 -0.95
N ALA A 129 -18.03 0.65 -0.04
CA ALA A 129 -19.26 1.39 -0.32
C ALA A 129 -19.10 2.34 -1.52
N ARG A 130 -17.95 3.01 -1.67
CA ARG A 130 -17.65 3.87 -2.83
C ARG A 130 -17.58 3.06 -4.13
N VAL A 131 -16.85 1.95 -4.11
CA VAL A 131 -16.73 1.05 -5.28
C VAL A 131 -18.09 0.45 -5.65
N GLN A 132 -18.90 0.07 -4.66
CA GLN A 132 -20.24 -0.46 -4.86
C GLN A 132 -21.19 0.57 -5.45
N GLU A 133 -21.13 1.84 -5.02
CA GLU A 133 -21.92 2.93 -5.61
C GLU A 133 -21.61 3.09 -7.11
N LEU A 134 -20.34 3.11 -7.47
CA LEU A 134 -19.89 3.19 -8.87
C LEU A 134 -20.33 1.98 -9.67
N TYR A 135 -20.09 0.78 -9.15
CA TYR A 135 -20.47 -0.46 -9.82
C TYR A 135 -21.98 -0.55 -10.07
N SER A 136 -22.80 -0.09 -9.12
CA SER A 136 -24.26 -0.11 -9.24
C SER A 136 -24.78 0.87 -10.30
N ASN A 137 -24.03 1.95 -10.56
CA ASN A 137 -24.38 2.97 -11.54
C ASN A 137 -23.55 2.88 -12.83
N ARG A 138 -22.75 1.83 -13.02
CA ARG A 138 -21.72 1.72 -14.08
C ARG A 138 -22.22 2.01 -15.50
N GLU A 139 -23.44 1.60 -15.83
CA GLU A 139 -24.05 1.83 -17.15
C GLU A 139 -24.33 3.31 -17.45
N LYS A 140 -24.44 4.15 -16.40
CA LYS A 140 -24.71 5.59 -16.51
C LYS A 140 -23.46 6.46 -16.45
N LEU A 141 -22.30 5.86 -16.17
CA LEU A 141 -21.04 6.60 -15.99
C LEU A 141 -20.35 6.95 -17.33
N GLY A 142 -20.77 6.35 -18.44
CA GLY A 142 -20.18 6.61 -19.76
C GLY A 142 -18.71 6.22 -19.85
N LEU A 143 -18.28 5.20 -19.09
CA LEU A 143 -16.91 4.69 -19.08
C LEU A 143 -16.56 4.01 -20.41
N ASP A 144 -15.31 4.15 -20.83
CA ASP A 144 -14.75 3.33 -21.90
C ASP A 144 -14.66 1.84 -21.48
N PRO A 145 -14.48 0.90 -22.44
CA PRO A 145 -14.47 -0.52 -22.14
C PRO A 145 -13.41 -0.95 -21.11
N GLU A 146 -12.23 -0.34 -21.09
CA GLU A 146 -11.16 -0.70 -20.16
C GLU A 146 -11.50 -0.23 -18.73
N SER A 147 -11.95 1.01 -18.60
CA SER A 147 -12.39 1.58 -17.31
C SER A 147 -13.59 0.82 -16.73
N ALA A 148 -14.56 0.44 -17.57
CA ALA A 148 -15.71 -0.36 -17.15
C ALA A 148 -15.29 -1.74 -16.64
N TYR A 149 -14.37 -2.40 -17.35
CA TYR A 149 -13.82 -3.68 -16.93
C TYR A 149 -13.01 -3.57 -15.63
N LEU A 150 -12.22 -2.51 -15.48
CA LEU A 150 -11.44 -2.28 -14.26
C LEU A 150 -12.36 -2.12 -13.04
N LEU A 151 -13.41 -1.31 -13.15
CA LEU A 151 -14.42 -1.15 -12.10
C LEU A 151 -15.08 -2.49 -11.73
N GLU A 152 -15.43 -3.31 -12.72
CA GLU A 152 -16.00 -4.64 -12.48
C GLU A 152 -15.02 -5.57 -11.77
N ARG A 153 -13.76 -5.57 -12.17
CA ARG A 153 -12.70 -6.37 -11.56
C ARG A 153 -12.52 -6.00 -10.09
N TYR A 154 -12.35 -4.71 -9.80
CA TYR A 154 -12.27 -4.22 -8.43
C TYR A 154 -13.46 -4.67 -7.59
N TYR A 155 -14.67 -4.44 -8.08
CA TYR A 155 -15.88 -4.86 -7.37
C TYR A 155 -15.87 -6.37 -7.06
N LYS A 156 -15.51 -7.21 -8.03
CA LYS A 156 -15.41 -8.66 -7.85
C LYS A 156 -14.35 -9.04 -6.82
N ASP A 157 -13.20 -8.39 -6.83
CA ASP A 157 -12.10 -8.68 -5.91
C ASP A 157 -12.49 -8.33 -4.46
N PHE A 158 -13.14 -7.19 -4.23
CA PHE A 158 -13.75 -6.85 -2.93
C PHE A 158 -14.78 -7.88 -2.48
N VAL A 159 -15.70 -8.29 -3.38
CA VAL A 159 -16.74 -9.27 -3.03
C VAL A 159 -16.12 -10.63 -2.69
N ARG A 160 -15.14 -11.09 -3.46
CA ARG A 160 -14.43 -12.36 -3.23
C ARG A 160 -13.64 -12.36 -1.93
N ALA A 161 -13.05 -11.23 -1.57
CA ALA A 161 -12.39 -11.06 -0.28
C ALA A 161 -13.37 -11.00 0.90
N GLY A 162 -14.69 -10.91 0.65
CA GLY A 162 -15.70 -10.90 1.69
C GLY A 162 -16.12 -9.50 2.16
N ALA A 163 -15.94 -8.46 1.35
CA ALA A 163 -16.34 -7.09 1.71
C ALA A 163 -17.84 -6.94 2.04
N LYS A 164 -18.69 -7.85 1.52
CA LYS A 164 -20.14 -7.93 1.79
C LYS A 164 -20.51 -8.71 3.07
N LEU A 165 -19.55 -9.35 3.74
CA LEU A 165 -19.81 -10.11 4.95
C LEU A 165 -20.13 -9.18 6.13
N SER A 166 -20.79 -9.74 7.14
CA SER A 166 -20.98 -9.07 8.42
C SER A 166 -19.64 -8.88 9.13
N ASP A 167 -19.49 -7.85 9.97
CA ASP A 167 -18.27 -7.60 10.74
C ASP A 167 -17.74 -8.85 11.50
N PRO A 168 -18.58 -9.66 12.20
CA PRO A 168 -18.07 -10.87 12.86
C PRO A 168 -17.62 -11.97 11.89
N ASP A 169 -18.10 -11.99 10.65
CA ASP A 169 -17.66 -12.95 9.63
C ASP A 169 -16.38 -12.47 8.92
N LYS A 170 -16.18 -11.15 8.79
CA LYS A 170 -14.91 -10.57 8.32
C LYS A 170 -13.75 -10.93 9.26
N GLU A 171 -13.97 -10.88 10.58
CA GLU A 171 -12.94 -11.26 11.56
C GLU A 171 -12.59 -12.76 11.54
N LYS A 172 -13.48 -13.63 11.07
CA LYS A 172 -13.17 -15.06 10.88
C LYS A 172 -12.31 -15.31 9.65
N LEU A 173 -12.45 -14.49 8.62
CA LEU A 173 -11.72 -14.64 7.35
C LEU A 173 -10.25 -14.19 7.49
N LYS A 174 -9.97 -13.27 8.41
CA LYS A 174 -8.62 -12.76 8.73
C LYS A 174 -7.75 -13.73 9.55
N LYS A 175 -8.28 -14.89 9.95
CA LYS A 175 -7.57 -15.89 10.78
C LYS A 175 -7.00 -17.02 9.92
#